data_AF-A0A5F0JIZ8-F1
#
_entry.id   AF-A0A5F0JIZ8-F1
#
_cell.length_a   1.000
_cell.length_b   1.000
_cell.length_c   1.000
_cell.angle_alpha   90.00
_cell.angle_beta   90.00
_cell.angle_gamma   90.00
#
_symmetry.space_group_name_H-M   'P 1'
#
loop_
_entity.id
_entity.type
_entity.pdbx_description
1 polymer ?
#
loop_
_entity_poly.entity_id
_entity_poly.type
_entity_poly.pdbx_seq_one_letter_code
_entity_poly.pdbx_strand_id
1 'polypeptide(L)'
;MQAQNLSSGAAKATTPARHLVATAIIGAAVIGYLVHKTPESRIRLESLSQMANTLGELSETDAAVVAQLLANNASRGAARHA
;
A
#
# COMPACT_ATOMS: atom_id res chain seq x y z
N MET A 1 22.72 -47.57 -16.96
CA MET A 1 22.80 -47.03 -15.60
C MET A 1 22.28 -45.59 -15.62
N GLN A 2 21.18 -45.36 -14.89
CA GLN A 2 20.75 -44.15 -14.18
C GLN A 2 20.70 -42.77 -14.88
N ALA A 3 19.49 -42.22 -14.94
CA ALA A 3 19.15 -40.85 -15.29
C ALA A 3 19.52 -39.85 -14.19
N GLN A 4 20.10 -38.70 -14.58
CA GLN A 4 20.31 -37.49 -13.76
C GLN A 4 20.28 -36.32 -14.78
N ASN A 5 19.32 -35.39 -14.80
CA ASN A 5 19.13 -34.35 -13.80
C ASN A 5 17.73 -33.73 -14.01
N LEU A 6 16.86 -33.89 -13.00
CA LEU A 6 15.67 -33.07 -12.84
C LEU A 6 16.13 -31.75 -12.19
N SER A 7 16.03 -30.64 -12.91
CA SER A 7 15.83 -29.35 -12.24
C SER A 7 14.83 -28.51 -13.02
N SER A 8 13.60 -28.64 -12.56
CA SER A 8 12.42 -27.89 -12.95
C SER A 8 12.64 -26.40 -12.65
N GLY A 9 12.99 -25.62 -13.67
CA GLY A 9 12.81 -24.17 -13.64
C GLY A 9 11.36 -23.84 -13.94
N ALA A 10 10.47 -24.13 -12.99
CA ALA A 10 9.06 -23.82 -13.04
C ALA A 10 8.84 -22.38 -13.54
N ALA A 11 7.83 -22.21 -14.39
CA ALA A 11 7.35 -20.95 -14.95
C ALA A 11 7.69 -19.75 -14.05
N LYS A 12 8.29 -18.70 -14.61
CA LYS A 12 8.28 -17.38 -13.99
C LYS A 12 6.83 -17.04 -13.68
N ALA A 13 6.40 -17.32 -12.46
CA ALA A 13 5.13 -16.87 -11.95
C ALA A 13 5.30 -15.35 -11.87
N THR A 14 4.82 -14.65 -12.90
CA THR A 14 4.72 -13.20 -12.98
C THR A 14 3.70 -12.65 -11.99
N THR A 15 3.44 -13.37 -10.89
CA THR A 15 2.62 -12.90 -9.80
C THR A 15 3.45 -11.83 -9.10
N PRO A 16 3.09 -10.54 -9.20
CA PRO A 16 3.77 -9.51 -8.44
C PRO A 16 3.79 -9.94 -6.98
N ALA A 17 4.94 -9.78 -6.32
CA ALA A 17 5.03 -9.99 -4.88
C ALA A 17 3.87 -9.21 -4.22
N ARG A 18 3.14 -9.85 -3.30
CA ARG A 18 1.93 -9.28 -2.70
C ARG A 18 2.16 -7.86 -2.16
N HIS A 19 3.36 -7.63 -1.61
CA HIS A 19 3.84 -6.33 -1.18
C HIS A 19 3.80 -5.27 -2.29
N LEU A 20 4.23 -5.58 -3.52
CA LEU A 20 4.16 -4.65 -4.66
C LEU A 20 2.72 -4.29 -5.02
N VAL A 21 1.79 -5.25 -4.91
CA VAL A 21 0.36 -5.00 -5.13
C VAL A 21 -0.20 -4.12 -4.02
N ALA A 22 0.15 -4.39 -2.77
CA ALA A 22 -0.26 -3.60 -1.62
C ALA A 22 0.23 -2.14 -1.73
N THR A 23 1.51 -1.94 -2.05
CA THR A 23 2.10 -0.61 -2.29
C THR A 23 1.40 0.11 -3.45
N ALA A 24 1.09 -0.59 -4.56
CA ALA A 24 0.36 0.01 -5.68
C ALA A 24 -1.07 0.44 -5.29
N ILE A 25 -1.79 -0.38 -4.53
CA ILE A 25 -3.14 -0.08 -4.04
C ILE A 25 -3.11 1.12 -3.08
N ILE A 26 -2.16 1.15 -2.15
CA ILE A 26 -1.99 2.26 -1.21
C ILE A 26 -1.58 3.54 -1.97
N GLY A 27 -0.66 3.45 -2.92
CA GLY A 27 -0.26 4.58 -3.77
C GLY A 27 -1.45 5.17 -4.53
N ALA A 28 -2.31 4.33 -5.11
CA ALA A 28 -3.54 4.77 -5.76
C ALA A 28 -4.50 5.46 -4.77
N ALA A 29 -4.63 4.94 -3.55
CA ALA A 29 -5.45 5.56 -2.51
C ALA A 29 -4.88 6.91 -2.03
N VAL A 30 -3.55 7.05 -1.92
CA VAL A 30 -2.87 8.31 -1.60
C VAL A 30 -3.17 9.36 -2.66
N ILE A 31 -3.03 9.02 -3.94
CA ILE A 31 -3.32 9.94 -5.04
C ILE A 31 -4.80 10.33 -5.02
N GLY A 32 -5.70 9.36 -4.86
CA GLY A 32 -7.14 9.61 -4.75
C GLY A 32 -7.48 10.57 -3.61
N TYR A 33 -6.83 10.41 -2.45
CA TYR A 33 -6.97 11.31 -1.30
C TYR A 33 -6.42 12.72 -1.58
N LEU A 34 -5.25 12.83 -2.21
CA LEU A 34 -4.64 14.13 -2.51
C LEU A 34 -5.42 14.92 -3.57
N VAL A 35 -6.03 14.22 -4.54
CA VAL A 35 -6.84 14.82 -5.61
C VAL A 35 -8.20 15.28 -5.08
N HIS A 36 -8.96 14.37 -4.46
CA HIS A 36 -10.35 14.65 -4.07
C HIS A 36 -10.45 15.33 -2.71
N LYS A 37 -9.47 15.13 -1.81
CA LYS A 37 -9.41 15.69 -0.45
C LYS A 37 -10.68 15.43 0.37
N THR A 38 -11.40 14.34 0.08
CA THR A 38 -12.63 13.98 0.79
C THR A 38 -12.36 13.14 2.04
N PRO A 39 -13.26 13.19 3.04
CA PRO A 39 -13.21 12.31 4.20
C PRO A 39 -13.26 10.82 3.83
N GLU A 40 -14.05 10.45 2.81
CA GLU A 40 -14.14 9.05 2.36
C GLU A 40 -12.82 8.53 1.79
N SER A 41 -12.13 9.35 0.99
CA SER A 41 -10.82 8.97 0.45
C SER A 41 -9.78 8.79 1.56
N ARG A 42 -9.91 9.56 2.66
CA ARG A 42 -9.09 9.43 3.86
C ARG A 42 -9.34 8.10 4.57
N ILE A 43 -10.60 7.78 4.86
CA ILE A 43 -10.99 6.54 5.55
C ILE A 43 -10.53 5.32 4.73
N ARG A 44 -10.70 5.38 3.40
CA ARG A 44 -10.24 4.32 2.50
C ARG A 44 -8.72 4.13 2.55
N LEU A 45 -7.94 5.22 2.53
CA LEU A 45 -6.49 5.16 2.64
C LEU A 45 -6.03 4.58 3.98
N GLU A 46 -6.66 5.00 5.08
CA GLU A 46 -6.37 4.52 6.43
C GLU A 46 -6.66 3.02 6.56
N SER A 47 -7.85 2.58 6.13
CA SER A 47 -8.24 1.17 6.16
C SER A 47 -7.30 0.29 5.32
N LEU A 48 -6.95 0.70 4.10
CA LEU A 48 -6.03 -0.05 3.24
C LEU A 48 -4.62 -0.15 3.84
N SER A 49 -4.13 0.94 4.41
CA SER A 49 -2.79 0.98 5.03
C SER A 49 -2.74 0.11 6.28
N GLN A 50 -3.80 0.11 7.09
CA GLN A 50 -3.90 -0.71 8.29
C GLN A 50 -4.04 -2.21 7.97
N MET A 51 -4.79 -2.54 6.91
CA MET A 51 -4.85 -3.91 6.40
C MET A 51 -3.50 -4.39 5.87
N ALA A 52 -2.81 -3.59 5.07
CA ALA A 52 -1.50 -3.95 4.53
C ALA A 52 -0.44 -4.10 5.63
N ASN A 53 -0.47 -3.24 6.65
CA ASN A 53 0.41 -3.35 7.81
C ASN A 53 0.13 -4.64 8.62
N THR A 54 -1.14 -4.97 8.86
CA THR A 54 -1.53 -6.21 9.55
C THR A 54 -1.10 -7.47 8.78
N LEU A 55 -1.13 -7.42 7.45
CA LEU A 55 -0.71 -8.51 6.59
C LEU A 55 0.82 -8.62 6.43
N GLY A 56 1.59 -7.67 6.98
CA GLY A 56 3.04 -7.60 6.78
C GLY A 56 3.43 -7.23 5.35
N GLU A 57 2.48 -6.71 4.56
CA GLU A 57 2.64 -6.35 3.15
C GLU A 57 2.92 -4.85 3.00
N LEU A 58 3.21 -4.13 4.08
CA LEU A 58 3.61 -2.73 4.07
C LEU A 58 4.93 -2.57 4.80
N SER A 59 5.89 -1.89 4.19
CA SER A 59 7.14 -1.53 4.87
C SER A 59 6.84 -0.52 5.98
N GLU A 60 7.58 -0.59 7.09
CA GLU A 60 7.49 0.39 8.17
C GLU A 60 7.69 1.83 7.65
N THR A 61 8.54 2.00 6.63
CA THR A 61 8.78 3.29 5.99
C THR A 61 7.53 3.80 5.28
N ASP A 62 6.87 2.94 4.49
CA ASP A 62 5.65 3.30 3.76
C ASP A 62 4.50 3.60 4.74
N ALA A 63 4.37 2.81 5.81
CA ALA A 63 3.39 3.03 6.86
C ALA A 63 3.60 4.40 7.55
N ALA A 64 4.85 4.75 7.86
CA ALA A 64 5.20 6.04 8.46
C ALA A 64 4.87 7.21 7.52
N VAL A 65 5.14 7.07 6.21
CA VAL A 65 4.80 8.09 5.21
C VAL A 65 3.30 8.31 5.13
N VAL A 66 2.49 7.24 5.08
CA VAL A 66 1.02 7.37 5.03
C VAL A 66 0.48 7.97 6.33
N ALA A 67 0.98 7.55 7.49
CA ALA A 67 0.58 8.11 8.78
C ALA A 67 0.89 9.62 8.86
N GLN A 68 2.09 10.03 8.43
CA GLN A 68 2.48 11.43 8.38
C GLN A 68 1.61 12.23 7.39
N LEU A 69 1.29 11.65 6.23
CA LEU A 69 0.41 12.27 5.24
C LEU A 69 -1.00 12.52 5.80
N LEU A 70 -1.56 11.52 6.51
CA LEU A 70 -2.87 11.62 7.15
C LEU A 70 -2.88 12.67 8.27
N ALA A 71 -1.82 12.73 9.10
CA ALA A 71 -1.68 13.72 10.16
C ALA A 71 -1.55 15.16 9.62
N ASN A 72 -0.72 15.36 8.60
CA ASN A 72 -0.48 16.67 7.98
C ASN A 72 -1.70 17.22 7.22
N ASN A 73 -2.52 16.33 6.64
CA ASN A 73 -3.75 16.78 5.98
C ASN A 73 -4.92 16.94 6.95
N ALA A 74 -4.90 16.28 8.12
CA ALA A 74 -5.87 16.52 9.18
C ALA A 74 -5.80 17.97 9.70
N SER A 75 -4.59 18.45 9.99
CA SER A 75 -4.35 19.83 10.44
C SER A 75 -4.71 20.86 9.37
N ARG A 76 -4.39 20.55 8.10
CA ARG A 76 -4.76 21.41 6.97
C ARG A 76 -6.25 21.44 6.71
N GLY A 77 -6.99 20.34 6.88
CA GLY A 77 -8.44 20.31 6.74
C GLY A 77 -9.14 21.13 7.83
N ALA A 78 -8.68 21.01 9.08
CA ALA A 78 -9.20 21.78 10.21
C ALA A 78 -9.03 23.30 10.00
N ALA A 79 -7.90 23.74 9.45
CA ALA A 79 -7.64 25.16 9.18
C ALA A 79 -8.48 25.79 8.03
N ARG A 80 -9.13 24.99 7.19
CA ARG A 80 -9.99 25.51 6.08
C ARG A 80 -11.47 25.58 6.46
N HIS A 81 -11.82 25.05 7.62
CA HIS A 81 -13.18 25.02 8.16
C HIS A 81 -13.32 25.91 9.42
N ALA A 82 -12.30 26.69 9.75
CA ALA A 82 -12.29 27.66 10.84
C ALA A 82 -12.56 29.08 10.32
#